data_AF-A0A7J4PQC3-F1
#
_entry.id   AF-A0A7J4PQC3-F1
#
_cell.length_a   1.000
_cell.length_b   1.000
_cell.length_c   1.000
_cell.angle_alpha   90.00
_cell.angle_beta   90.00
_cell.angle_gamma   90.00
#
_symmetry.space_group_name_H-M   'P 1'
#
loop_
_entity.id
_entity.type
_entity.pdbx_description
1 polymer ?
#
loop_
_entity_poly.entity_id
_entity_poly.type
_entity_poly.pdbx_seq_one_letter_code
_entity_poly.pdbx_strand_id
1 'polypeptide(L)'
;MSLSDKEVLKKIENLPLPLNIKKSLGDELKEVEIVEEEFQEIADLVVADYERSKVEPCEAVGVVAAQSIGEPGTQMTMRTFHYAGVAEINVTLGLPRLIEIVDARKIPSTPTMTVRLEKDYALDRDIAREVAWSIESTNILHLGSIATDLAEMNVVIELNEDALIQRKITA
;
A
#
# COMPACT_ATOMS: atom_id res chain seq x y z
N MET A 1 4.35 -45.66 -15.42
CA MET A 1 5.20 -45.47 -14.21
C MET A 1 4.83 -44.11 -13.68
N SER A 2 4.50 -43.99 -12.38
CA SER A 2 4.21 -42.70 -11.75
C SER A 2 5.46 -41.84 -11.77
N LEU A 3 5.31 -40.57 -12.17
CA LEU A 3 6.43 -39.62 -12.15
C LEU A 3 6.83 -39.32 -10.70
N SER A 4 8.13 -39.23 -10.43
CA SER A 4 8.60 -38.73 -9.13
C SER A 4 8.51 -37.20 -9.07
N ASP A 5 8.23 -36.63 -7.90
CA ASP A 5 8.10 -35.17 -7.70
C ASP A 5 9.29 -34.36 -8.26
N LYS A 6 10.49 -34.94 -8.23
CA LYS A 6 11.71 -34.32 -8.75
C LYS A 6 11.77 -34.28 -10.28
N GLU A 7 11.13 -35.22 -10.96
CA GLU A 7 11.02 -35.26 -12.42
C GLU A 7 9.94 -34.29 -12.93
N VAL A 8 8.83 -34.18 -12.18
CA VAL A 8 7.77 -33.19 -12.44
C VAL A 8 8.33 -31.77 -12.37
N LEU A 9 9.09 -31.44 -11.32
CA LEU A 9 9.69 -30.11 -11.16
C LEU A 9 10.66 -29.74 -12.29
N LYS A 10 11.52 -30.68 -12.73
CA LYS A 10 12.45 -30.44 -13.86
C LYS A 10 11.71 -30.21 -15.17
N LYS A 11 10.58 -30.88 -15.39
CA LYS A 11 9.78 -30.69 -16.61
C LYS A 11 9.04 -29.35 -16.58
N ILE A 12 8.50 -28.95 -15.43
CA ILE A 12 7.83 -27.65 -15.26
C ILE A 12 8.80 -26.48 -15.50
N GLU A 13 10.06 -26.61 -15.07
CA GLU A 13 11.08 -25.58 -15.29
C GLU A 13 11.35 -25.32 -16.78
N ASN A 14 11.30 -26.36 -17.61
CA ASN A 14 11.55 -26.27 -19.05
C ASN A 14 10.36 -25.74 -19.88
N LEU A 15 9.16 -25.58 -19.30
CA LEU A 15 8.01 -25.06 -20.02
C LEU A 15 8.16 -23.55 -20.33
N PRO A 16 7.66 -23.05 -21.47
CA PRO A 16 7.70 -21.63 -21.84
C PRO A 16 6.63 -20.80 -21.11
N LEU A 17 6.48 -21.01 -19.80
CA LEU A 17 5.45 -20.39 -18.96
C LEU A 17 6.04 -19.38 -17.96
N PRO A 18 5.28 -18.34 -17.55
CA PRO A 18 5.64 -17.46 -16.45
C PRO A 18 5.86 -18.19 -15.13
N LEU A 19 6.75 -17.67 -14.29
CA LEU A 19 7.12 -18.27 -13.00
C LEU A 19 5.92 -18.48 -12.06
N ASN A 20 4.92 -17.60 -12.10
CA ASN A 20 3.73 -17.73 -11.26
C ASN A 20 2.90 -18.96 -11.62
N ILE A 21 2.67 -19.19 -12.92
CA ILE A 21 1.93 -20.36 -13.41
C ILE A 21 2.72 -21.64 -13.11
N LYS A 22 4.05 -21.61 -13.29
CA LYS A 22 4.92 -22.73 -12.92
C LYS A 22 4.84 -23.08 -11.44
N LYS A 23 4.77 -22.08 -10.55
CA LYS A 23 4.62 -22.31 -9.11
C LYS A 23 3.26 -22.89 -8.76
N SER A 24 2.18 -22.31 -9.28
CA SER A 24 0.82 -22.82 -9.08
C SER A 24 0.68 -24.27 -9.55
N LEU A 25 1.19 -24.59 -10.74
CA LEU A 25 1.23 -25.98 -11.24
C LEU A 25 2.10 -26.87 -10.33
N GLY A 26 3.26 -26.39 -9.91
CA GLY A 26 4.15 -27.14 -9.02
C GLY A 26 3.54 -27.41 -7.64
N ASP A 27 2.64 -26.56 -7.15
CA ASP A 27 1.96 -26.77 -5.88
C ASP A 27 0.76 -27.70 -6.01
N GLU A 28 -0.03 -27.59 -7.09
CA GLU A 28 -1.17 -28.47 -7.36
C GLU A 28 -0.76 -29.91 -7.75
N LEU A 29 0.32 -30.05 -8.52
CA LEU A 29 0.78 -31.36 -9.00
C LEU A 29 1.61 -32.14 -7.97
N LYS A 30 1.93 -31.56 -6.81
CA LYS A 30 2.59 -32.28 -5.68
C LYS A 30 1.62 -33.20 -4.93
N GLU A 31 0.33 -32.90 -4.96
CA GLU A 31 -0.67 -33.62 -4.17
C GLU A 31 -1.33 -34.78 -4.95
N VAL A 32 -0.95 -34.97 -6.22
CA VAL A 32 -1.56 -35.94 -7.12
C VAL A 32 -0.47 -36.86 -7.70
N GLU A 33 -0.71 -38.17 -7.67
CA GLU A 33 0.12 -39.13 -8.41
C GLU A 33 -0.32 -39.13 -9.88
N ILE A 34 0.57 -38.66 -10.77
CA ILE A 34 0.23 -38.43 -12.18
C ILE A 34 1.09 -39.31 -13.08
N VAL A 35 0.48 -39.87 -14.11
CA VAL A 35 1.17 -40.60 -15.18
C VAL A 35 1.83 -39.61 -16.14
N GLU A 36 2.95 -39.98 -16.74
CA GLU A 36 3.69 -39.09 -17.65
C GLU A 36 2.86 -38.53 -18.82
N GLU A 37 1.90 -39.31 -19.30
CA GLU A 37 0.95 -38.91 -20.35
C GLU A 37 -0.02 -37.82 -19.86
N GLU A 38 -0.60 -37.99 -18.67
CA GLU A 38 -1.51 -37.02 -18.05
C GLU A 38 -0.80 -35.69 -17.75
N PHE A 39 0.47 -35.76 -17.33
CA PHE A 39 1.29 -34.54 -17.12
C PHE A 39 1.51 -33.77 -18.44
N GLN A 40 1.78 -34.48 -19.53
CA GLN A 40 1.95 -33.86 -20.84
C GLN A 40 0.65 -33.22 -21.33
N GLU A 41 -0.48 -33.91 -21.18
CA GLU A 41 -1.80 -33.35 -21.53
C GLU A 41 -2.10 -32.07 -20.74
N ILE A 42 -1.86 -32.06 -19.43
CA ILE A 42 -2.06 -30.87 -18.59
C ILE A 42 -1.12 -29.73 -19.02
N ALA A 43 0.15 -30.02 -19.26
CA ALA A 43 1.12 -29.03 -19.70
C ALA A 43 0.74 -28.41 -21.05
N ASP A 44 0.32 -29.23 -22.02
CA ASP A 44 -0.10 -28.78 -23.33
C ASP A 44 -1.37 -27.93 -23.27
N LEU A 45 -2.35 -28.31 -22.44
CA LEU A 45 -3.56 -27.53 -22.21
C LEU A 45 -3.26 -26.16 -21.59
N VAL A 46 -2.38 -26.10 -20.59
CA VAL A 46 -2.02 -24.84 -19.93
C VAL A 46 -1.24 -23.92 -20.87
N VAL A 47 -0.32 -24.48 -21.68
CA VAL A 47 0.38 -23.71 -22.70
C VAL A 47 -0.60 -23.19 -23.76
N ALA A 48 -1.53 -24.03 -24.22
CA ALA A 48 -2.55 -23.60 -25.18
C ALA A 48 -3.46 -22.50 -24.62
N ASP A 49 -3.90 -22.62 -23.37
CA ASP A 49 -4.75 -21.62 -22.72
C ASP A 49 -3.99 -20.30 -22.47
N TYR A 50 -2.70 -20.39 -22.12
CA TYR A 50 -1.84 -19.21 -22.00
C TYR A 50 -1.64 -18.50 -23.34
N GLU A 51 -1.36 -19.24 -24.42
CA GLU A 51 -1.23 -18.67 -25.77
C GLU A 51 -2.53 -18.02 -26.23
N ARG A 52 -3.67 -18.65 -25.95
CA ARG A 52 -5.01 -18.11 -26.28
C ARG A 52 -5.36 -16.86 -25.47
N SER A 53 -4.87 -16.76 -24.23
CA SER A 53 -5.15 -15.63 -23.33
C SER A 53 -4.30 -14.39 -23.61
N LYS A 54 -3.34 -14.48 -24.53
CA LYS A 54 -2.54 -13.32 -24.95
C LYS A 54 -3.39 -12.33 -25.71
N VAL A 55 -3.11 -11.04 -25.50
CA VAL A 55 -3.71 -9.97 -26.29
C VAL A 55 -3.24 -10.06 -27.73
N GLU A 56 -4.15 -9.82 -28.68
CA GLU A 56 -3.81 -9.79 -30.09
C GLU A 56 -2.87 -8.61 -30.40
N PRO A 57 -1.88 -8.80 -31.29
CA PRO A 57 -1.01 -7.71 -31.70
C PRO A 57 -1.82 -6.62 -32.41
N CYS A 58 -1.40 -5.36 -32.22
CA CYS A 58 -2.07 -4.16 -32.76
C CYS A 58 -3.41 -3.78 -32.12
N GLU A 59 -3.82 -4.43 -31.03
CA GLU A 59 -5.00 -4.03 -30.26
C GLU A 59 -4.82 -2.64 -29.62
N ALA A 60 -5.91 -1.86 -29.53
CA ALA A 60 -5.89 -0.49 -29.01
C ALA A 60 -5.89 -0.44 -27.47
N VAL A 61 -4.94 -1.13 -26.84
CA VAL A 61 -4.87 -1.32 -25.37
C VAL A 61 -4.87 -0.01 -24.59
N GLY A 62 -4.30 1.07 -25.13
CA GLY A 62 -4.29 2.38 -24.47
C GLY A 62 -5.68 3.00 -24.33
N VAL A 63 -6.53 2.86 -25.35
CA VAL A 63 -7.90 3.40 -25.33
C VAL A 63 -8.77 2.59 -24.37
N VAL A 64 -8.70 1.26 -24.47
CA VAL A 64 -9.45 0.35 -23.58
C VAL A 64 -9.04 0.55 -22.12
N ALA A 65 -7.73 0.66 -21.84
CA ALA A 65 -7.24 0.92 -20.49
C ALA A 65 -7.71 2.27 -19.95
N ALA A 66 -7.65 3.34 -20.76
CA ALA A 66 -8.09 4.67 -20.36
C ALA A 66 -9.61 4.72 -20.07
N GLN A 67 -10.43 4.03 -20.86
CA GLN A 67 -11.86 3.91 -20.60
C GLN A 67 -12.13 3.09 -19.33
N SER A 68 -11.46 1.94 -19.19
CA SER A 68 -11.66 1.01 -18.06
C SER A 68 -11.31 1.64 -16.71
N ILE A 69 -10.31 2.52 -16.65
CA ILE A 69 -9.96 3.25 -15.41
C ILE A 69 -10.87 4.47 -15.18
N GLY A 70 -11.33 5.13 -16.25
CA GLY A 70 -12.11 6.37 -16.19
C GLY A 70 -13.60 6.16 -15.92
N GLU A 71 -14.20 5.12 -16.48
CA GLU A 71 -15.65 4.85 -16.37
C GLU A 71 -16.11 4.67 -14.90
N PRO A 72 -15.41 3.90 -14.04
CA PRO A 72 -15.75 3.79 -12.63
C PRO A 72 -15.64 5.12 -11.87
N GLY A 73 -14.82 6.06 -12.35
CA GLY A 73 -14.62 7.36 -11.71
C GLY A 73 -15.92 8.16 -11.57
N THR A 74 -16.85 7.99 -12.51
CA THR A 74 -18.19 8.61 -12.45
C THR A 74 -19.08 8.02 -11.35
N GLN A 75 -18.87 6.74 -11.03
CA GLN A 75 -19.61 5.98 -10.02
C GLN A 75 -19.00 6.11 -8.61
N MET A 76 -17.79 6.68 -8.49
CA MET A 76 -17.05 6.82 -7.24
C MET A 76 -17.49 8.01 -6.36
N THR A 77 -18.61 8.65 -6.65
CA THR A 77 -18.99 9.94 -6.05
C THR A 77 -19.41 9.86 -4.58
N MET A 78 -19.87 8.70 -4.06
CA MET A 78 -20.38 8.60 -2.68
C MET A 78 -20.14 7.21 -2.04
N ARG A 79 -18.90 6.86 -1.69
CA ARG A 79 -18.68 5.84 -0.64
C ARG A 79 -18.63 6.57 0.70
N THR A 80 -19.59 6.28 1.57
CA THR A 80 -19.86 7.00 2.82
C THR A 80 -18.65 7.03 3.76
N PHE A 81 -18.32 8.24 4.23
CA PHE A 81 -17.28 8.60 5.20
C PHE A 81 -17.61 8.16 6.64
N HIS A 82 -18.01 6.91 6.82
CA HIS A 82 -18.26 6.39 8.16
C HIS A 82 -17.48 5.08 8.28
N TYR A 83 -16.16 5.20 8.48
CA TYR A 83 -15.36 4.06 8.89
C TYR A 83 -15.53 3.87 10.39
N ALA A 84 -16.27 2.83 10.79
CA ALA A 84 -16.39 2.47 12.19
C ALA A 84 -15.04 1.98 12.73
N GLY A 85 -14.42 2.74 13.64
CA GLY A 85 -13.60 2.15 14.71
C GLY A 85 -12.13 2.56 14.84
N VAL A 86 -11.56 3.43 14.00
CA VAL A 86 -10.21 3.96 14.21
C VAL A 86 -10.19 5.42 13.75
N ALA A 87 -9.64 6.32 14.57
CA ALA A 87 -9.56 7.76 14.31
C ALA A 87 -9.26 8.03 12.82
N GLU A 88 -10.29 8.50 12.11
CA GLU A 88 -10.28 8.68 10.66
C GLU A 88 -9.14 9.62 10.29
N ILE A 89 -8.08 9.06 9.70
CA ILE A 89 -7.17 9.86 8.89
C ILE A 89 -8.04 10.33 7.73
N ASN A 90 -8.36 11.63 7.70
CA ASN A 90 -9.00 12.29 6.57
C ASN A 90 -8.06 12.28 5.36
N VAL A 91 -7.73 11.09 4.87
CA VAL A 91 -7.06 10.90 3.59
C VAL A 91 -8.07 11.32 2.54
N THR A 92 -7.63 12.01 1.50
CA THR A 92 -8.41 12.20 0.28
C THR A 92 -8.73 10.83 -0.33
N LEU A 93 -9.80 10.17 0.13
CA LEU A 93 -10.23 8.88 -0.38
C LEU A 93 -11.04 9.11 -1.66
N GLY A 94 -10.71 8.35 -2.71
CA GLY A 94 -11.50 8.28 -3.94
C GLY A 94 -10.90 9.01 -5.14
N LEU A 95 -11.77 9.60 -5.95
CA LEU A 95 -11.43 10.21 -7.24
C LEU A 95 -10.42 11.37 -7.15
N PRO A 96 -10.48 12.29 -6.16
CA PRO A 96 -9.53 13.39 -6.06
C PRO A 96 -8.08 12.91 -5.97
N ARG A 97 -7.82 11.82 -5.22
CA ARG A 97 -6.48 11.26 -5.08
C ARG A 97 -5.97 10.60 -6.36
N LEU A 98 -6.84 9.94 -7.11
CA LEU A 98 -6.50 9.36 -8.41
C LEU A 98 -6.06 10.46 -9.38
N ILE A 99 -6.78 11.60 -9.40
CA ILE A 99 -6.42 12.76 -10.21
C ILE A 99 -5.04 13.31 -9.81
N GLU A 100 -4.76 13.46 -8.50
CA GLU A 100 -3.45 13.95 -8.03
C GLU A 100 -2.27 13.09 -8.49
N ILE A 101 -2.45 11.76 -8.48
CA ILE A 101 -1.42 10.80 -8.88
C ILE A 101 -1.19 10.86 -10.39
N VAL A 102 -2.27 10.87 -11.19
CA VAL A 102 -2.18 10.91 -12.66
C VAL A 102 -1.62 12.25 -13.15
N ASP A 103 -2.02 13.37 -12.54
CA ASP A 103 -1.52 14.71 -12.87
C ASP A 103 -0.08 14.96 -12.36
N ALA A 104 0.52 14.01 -11.65
CA ALA A 104 1.83 14.13 -11.03
C ALA A 104 2.00 15.42 -10.21
N ARG A 105 1.01 15.77 -9.38
CA ARG A 105 1.06 17.00 -8.58
C ARG A 105 2.25 17.00 -7.63
N LYS A 106 3.00 18.12 -7.61
CA LYS A 106 4.20 18.28 -6.77
C LYS A 106 3.91 18.12 -5.26
N ILE A 107 2.76 18.61 -4.80
CA ILE A 107 2.34 18.50 -3.40
C ILE A 107 0.92 17.93 -3.39
N PRO A 108 0.72 16.68 -2.91
CA PRO A 108 -0.61 16.11 -2.79
C PRO A 108 -1.38 16.71 -1.62
N SER A 109 -2.71 16.66 -1.69
CA SER A 109 -3.56 17.00 -0.55
C SER A 109 -3.40 15.91 0.52
N THR A 110 -3.23 16.28 1.78
CA THR A 110 -3.09 15.36 2.92
C THR A 110 -1.97 14.31 2.75
N PRO A 111 -0.69 14.72 2.62
CA PRO A 111 0.41 13.77 2.53
C PRO A 111 0.51 12.94 3.80
N THR A 112 0.60 11.63 3.65
CA THR A 112 0.72 10.70 4.78
C THR A 112 1.98 9.86 4.59
N MET A 113 2.68 9.55 5.68
CA MET A 113 3.89 8.75 5.68
C MET A 113 3.76 7.58 6.65
N THR A 114 4.15 6.39 6.23
CA THR A 114 4.27 5.22 7.11
C THR A 114 5.72 5.06 7.53
N VAL A 115 6.02 5.42 8.78
CA VAL A 115 7.36 5.26 9.35
C VAL A 115 7.47 3.88 9.97
N ARG A 116 8.44 3.08 9.52
CA ARG A 116 8.75 1.78 10.12
C ARG A 116 9.91 1.94 11.07
N LEU A 117 9.77 1.38 12.26
CA LEU A 117 10.82 1.33 13.27
C LEU A 117 11.71 0.10 13.05
N GLU A 118 12.99 0.22 13.40
CA GLU A 118 13.90 -0.92 13.43
C GLU A 118 13.50 -1.93 14.51
N LYS A 119 13.98 -3.18 14.40
CA LYS A 119 13.55 -4.29 15.28
C LYS A 119 13.73 -3.97 16.77
N ASP A 120 14.78 -3.23 17.11
CA ASP A 120 15.10 -2.86 18.49
C ASP A 120 14.13 -1.81 19.07
N TYR A 121 13.56 -0.95 18.21
CA TYR A 121 12.62 0.12 18.58
C TYR A 121 11.15 -0.28 18.39
N ALA A 122 10.88 -1.31 17.58
CA ALA A 122 9.53 -1.72 17.19
C ALA A 122 8.76 -2.50 18.28
N LEU A 123 9.48 -3.11 19.23
CA LEU A 123 8.88 -3.95 20.28
C LEU A 123 8.45 -3.15 21.51
N ASP A 124 8.99 -1.95 21.69
CA ASP A 124 8.73 -1.09 22.85
C ASP A 124 7.89 0.13 22.45
N ARG A 125 6.74 0.27 23.12
CA ARG A 125 5.79 1.36 22.87
C ARG A 125 6.33 2.71 23.31
N ASP A 126 7.09 2.77 24.40
CA ASP A 126 7.57 4.03 24.96
C ASP A 126 8.65 4.63 24.06
N ILE A 127 9.56 3.79 23.58
CA ILE A 127 10.59 4.15 22.60
C ILE A 127 9.96 4.60 21.27
N ALA A 128 8.95 3.88 20.78
CA ALA A 128 8.22 4.27 19.58
C ALA A 128 7.56 5.65 19.71
N ARG A 129 7.06 5.98 20.91
CA ARG A 129 6.46 7.29 21.21
C ARG A 129 7.51 8.40 21.24
N GLU A 130 8.69 8.14 21.78
CA GLU A 130 9.79 9.11 21.76
C GLU A 130 10.23 9.47 20.33
N VAL A 131 10.33 8.45 19.46
CA VAL A 131 10.62 8.69 18.04
C VAL A 131 9.50 9.49 17.38
N ALA A 132 8.24 9.18 17.67
CA ALA A 132 7.10 9.94 17.14
C ALA A 132 7.17 11.42 17.52
N TRP A 133 7.48 11.72 18.78
CA TRP A 133 7.66 13.10 19.25
C TRP A 133 8.87 13.81 18.63
N SER A 134 9.96 13.09 18.38
CA SER A 134 11.14 13.68 17.71
C SER A 134 10.86 14.12 16.27
N ILE A 135 9.88 13.49 15.61
CA ILE A 135 9.47 13.81 14.24
C ILE A 135 8.38 14.89 14.22
N GLU A 136 7.57 14.96 15.27
CA GLU A 136 6.48 15.92 15.39
C GLU A 136 7.01 17.35 15.59
N SER A 137 6.80 18.22 14.60
CA SER A 137 7.11 19.64 14.74
C SER A 137 6.16 20.31 15.73
N THR A 138 6.73 20.92 16.76
CA THR A 138 5.98 21.61 17.82
C THR A 138 6.21 23.11 17.71
N ASN A 139 5.14 23.87 17.48
CA ASN A 139 5.20 25.34 17.51
C ASN A 139 4.77 25.85 18.89
N ILE A 140 5.13 27.10 19.22
CA ILE A 140 4.73 27.75 20.49
C ILE A 140 3.20 27.75 20.65
N LEU A 141 2.45 27.89 19.55
CA LEU A 141 0.98 27.80 19.54
C LEU A 141 0.44 26.42 19.94
N HIS A 142 1.24 25.35 19.84
CA HIS A 142 0.87 24.02 20.33
C HIS A 142 1.15 23.85 21.83
N LEU A 143 1.98 24.73 22.41
CA LEU A 143 2.46 24.66 23.79
C LEU A 143 1.77 25.66 24.72
N GLY A 144 1.10 26.67 24.18
CA GLY A 144 0.50 27.73 25.00
C GLY A 144 -0.30 28.77 24.23
N SER A 145 -0.94 29.66 24.98
CA SER A 145 -1.62 30.83 24.45
C SER A 145 -0.68 32.03 24.38
N ILE A 146 -0.84 32.83 23.32
CA ILE A 146 -0.11 34.08 23.16
C ILE A 146 -1.12 35.20 23.36
N ALA A 147 -0.88 36.06 24.35
CA ALA A 147 -1.63 37.27 24.60
C ALA A 147 -0.71 38.49 24.37
N THR A 148 -1.27 39.56 23.83
CA THR A 148 -0.52 40.81 23.62
C THR A 148 -1.12 41.88 24.52
N ASP A 149 -0.31 42.42 25.42
CA ASP A 149 -0.64 43.60 26.20
C ASP A 149 -0.20 44.86 25.45
N LEU A 150 -1.17 45.62 24.95
CA LEU A 150 -0.92 46.85 24.19
C LEU A 150 -0.59 48.06 25.07
N ALA A 151 -0.93 48.02 26.36
CA ALA A 151 -0.67 49.13 27.28
C ALA A 151 0.81 49.19 27.66
N GLU A 152 1.40 48.02 27.91
CA GLU A 152 2.84 47.89 28.20
C GLU A 152 3.68 47.53 26.97
N MET A 153 3.05 47.32 25.80
CA MET A 153 3.70 46.81 24.58
C MET A 153 4.44 45.47 24.79
N ASN A 154 3.87 44.57 25.59
CA ASN A 154 4.44 43.27 25.92
C ASN A 154 3.67 42.13 25.25
N VAL A 155 4.37 41.03 24.96
CA VAL A 155 3.75 39.76 24.52
C VAL A 155 3.92 38.76 25.65
N VAL A 156 2.80 38.26 26.18
CA VAL A 156 2.72 37.28 27.24
C VAL A 156 2.43 35.92 26.62
N ILE A 157 3.28 34.94 26.90
CA ILE A 157 3.10 33.57 26.44
C ILE A 157 2.79 32.72 27.68
N GLU A 158 1.57 32.21 27.75
CA GLU A 158 1.13 31.32 28.82
C GLU A 158 1.32 29.88 28.34
N LEU A 159 2.38 29.23 28.83
CA LEU A 159 2.70 27.86 28.47
C LEU A 159 1.92 26.87 29.34
N ASN A 160 1.46 25.79 28.72
CA ASN A 160 0.81 24.68 29.40
C ASN A 160 1.87 23.67 29.89
N GLU A 161 2.00 23.55 31.21
CA GLU A 161 2.97 22.65 31.86
C GLU A 161 2.75 21.16 31.49
N ASP A 162 1.50 20.72 31.33
CA ASP A 162 1.21 19.33 30.97
C ASP A 162 1.72 18.99 29.55
N ALA A 163 1.58 19.95 28.63
CA ALA A 163 2.07 19.79 27.25
C ALA A 163 3.61 19.79 27.19
N LEU A 164 4.26 20.59 28.04
CA LEU A 164 5.72 20.64 28.18
C LEU A 164 6.29 19.34 28.75
N ILE A 165 5.68 18.81 29.82
CA ILE A 165 6.10 17.56 30.48
C ILE A 165 5.95 16.38 29.52
N GLN A 166 4.82 16.28 28.81
CA GLN A 166 4.60 15.21 27.84
C GLN A 166 5.64 15.21 26.72
N ARG A 167 6.09 16.39 26.27
CA ARG A 167 7.07 16.53 25.18
C ARG A 167 8.52 16.58 25.67
N LYS A 168 8.77 16.44 26.97
CA LYS A 168 10.10 16.60 27.61
C LYS A 168 10.79 17.92 27.24
N ILE A 169 10.00 18.99 27.07
CA ILE A 169 10.53 20.33 26.82
C ILE A 169 10.64 21.02 28.18
N THR A 170 11.86 21.43 28.56
CA THR A 170 12.08 22.24 29.78
C THR A 170 11.64 23.68 29.54
N ALA A 171 10.91 24.24 30.51
CA ALA A 171 10.58 25.66 30.58
C ALA A 171 11.82 26.53 30.82
#